data_AF-A0A7U9X7Z5-F1
#
_entry.id   AF-A0A7U9X7Z5-F1
#
_cell.length_a   1.000
_cell.length_b   1.000
_cell.length_c   1.000
_cell.angle_alpha   90.00
_cell.angle_beta   90.00
_cell.angle_gamma   90.00
#
_symmetry.space_group_name_H-M   'P 1'
#
loop_
_entity.id
_entity.type
_entity.pdbx_description
1 polymer ?
#
loop_
_entity_poly.entity_id
_entity_poly.type
_entity_poly.pdbx_seq_one_letter_code
_entity_poly.pdbx_strand_id
1 'polypeptide(L)'
;MEHSSLLFENMKFCSICRGALPLDYEDELCPACKENQLFSQVKDYIRSKDVTEYQVADHFDIPRRLVKRWITEGRIEYKEEEKRLDTLHCSNCGVPITFGHLCQKCYREQNNLERAGFATFQEDSATDNKMRYLEKGDSSK
;
A
#
# COMPACT_ATOMS: atom_id res chain seq x y z
N MET A 1 19.11 -16.43 50.40
CA MET A 1 19.54 -17.11 49.17
C MET A 1 18.32 -17.82 48.62
N GLU A 2 17.83 -17.29 47.49
CA GLU A 2 17.20 -18.00 46.38
C GLU A 2 16.23 -19.14 46.71
N HIS A 3 14.95 -18.78 46.89
CA HIS A 3 13.84 -19.68 46.53
C HIS A 3 13.03 -19.02 45.43
N SER A 4 13.61 -18.90 44.23
CA SER A 4 12.95 -18.31 43.06
C SER A 4 13.10 -19.13 41.78
N SER A 5 13.35 -20.46 41.87
CA SER A 5 13.83 -21.21 40.71
C SER A 5 13.10 -22.51 40.36
N LEU A 6 11.99 -22.88 41.02
CA LEU A 6 11.32 -24.19 40.75
C LEU A 6 9.80 -24.09 40.50
N LEU A 7 9.32 -23.05 39.81
CA LEU A 7 7.92 -22.98 39.31
C LEU A 7 7.79 -23.14 37.79
N PHE A 8 8.91 -23.28 37.07
CA PHE A 8 8.94 -23.31 35.59
C PHE A 8 9.65 -24.54 35.01
N GLU A 9 9.89 -25.57 35.81
CA GLU A 9 10.26 -26.87 35.25
C GLU A 9 9.02 -27.43 34.57
N ASN A 10 9.06 -27.48 33.23
CA ASN A 10 8.03 -28.03 32.35
C ASN A 10 6.93 -27.03 31.94
N MET A 11 7.28 -25.93 31.26
CA MET A 11 6.34 -25.20 30.39
C MET A 11 6.94 -25.03 28.99
N LYS A 12 6.22 -25.49 27.97
CA LYS A 12 6.55 -25.21 26.57
C LYS A 12 5.85 -23.92 26.15
N PHE A 13 6.46 -23.16 25.25
CA PHE A 13 5.90 -21.93 24.73
C PHE A 13 6.06 -21.87 23.21
N CYS A 14 5.11 -21.25 22.53
CA CYS A 14 5.18 -21.02 21.09
C CYS A 14 6.32 -20.05 20.74
N SER A 15 7.16 -20.38 19.75
CA SER A 15 8.28 -19.53 19.35
C SER A 15 7.88 -18.15 18.79
N ILE A 16 6.64 -18.00 18.29
CA ILE A 16 6.16 -16.73 17.70
C ILE A 16 5.37 -15.90 18.72
N CYS A 17 4.30 -16.45 19.30
CA CYS A 17 3.42 -15.70 20.20
C CYS A 17 3.76 -15.86 21.68
N ARG A 18 4.70 -16.75 22.03
CA ARG A 18 5.03 -17.15 23.41
C ARG A 18 3.84 -17.62 24.25
N GLY A 19 2.73 -18.00 23.60
CA GLY A 19 1.61 -18.64 24.27
C GLY A 19 2.03 -19.98 24.87
N ALA A 20 1.50 -20.32 26.05
CA ALA A 20 1.77 -21.59 26.69
C ALA A 20 1.28 -22.76 25.82
N LEU A 21 2.14 -23.75 25.62
CA LEU A 21 1.87 -24.98 24.90
C LEU A 21 1.82 -26.15 25.89
N PRO A 22 0.96 -27.16 25.64
CA PRO A 22 1.01 -28.42 26.38
C PRO A 22 2.40 -29.04 26.29
N LEU A 23 2.82 -29.75 27.34
CA LEU A 23 4.15 -30.35 27.39
C LEU A 23 4.33 -31.49 26.38
N ASP A 24 3.24 -32.19 26.08
CA ASP A 24 3.21 -33.29 25.12
C ASP A 24 3.10 -32.80 23.67
N TYR A 25 3.06 -31.49 23.46
CA TYR A 25 2.97 -30.92 22.12
C TYR A 25 4.34 -31.02 21.41
N GLU A 26 4.34 -31.66 20.23
CA GLU A 26 5.56 -31.98 19.47
C GLU A 26 6.09 -30.77 18.68
N ASP A 27 5.20 -29.91 18.19
CA ASP A 27 5.57 -28.75 17.38
C ASP A 27 6.03 -27.56 18.24
N GLU A 28 6.96 -26.75 17.73
CA GLU A 28 7.43 -25.52 18.41
C GLU A 28 6.45 -24.34 18.26
N LEU A 29 5.49 -24.46 17.34
CA LEU A 29 4.53 -23.43 16.99
C LEU A 29 3.12 -23.84 17.38
N CYS A 30 2.38 -22.95 18.05
CA CYS A 30 0.97 -23.18 18.32
C CYS A 30 0.18 -23.29 17.01
N PRO A 31 -0.98 -23.99 17.01
CA PRO A 31 -1.79 -24.17 15.81
C PRO A 31 -2.14 -22.85 15.10
N ALA A 32 -2.46 -21.81 15.87
CA ALA A 32 -2.76 -20.48 15.34
C ALA A 32 -1.55 -19.84 14.62
N CYS A 33 -0.34 -19.97 15.19
CA CYS A 33 0.88 -19.47 14.56
C CYS A 33 1.26 -20.26 13.31
N LYS A 34 1.03 -21.58 13.31
CA LYS A 34 1.23 -22.44 12.13
C LYS A 34 0.28 -22.05 11.00
N GLU A 35 -1.00 -21.84 11.30
CA GLU A 35 -1.97 -21.32 10.33
C GLU A 35 -1.60 -19.93 9.81
N ASN A 36 -1.13 -19.04 10.68
CA ASN A 36 -0.69 -17.70 10.26
C ASN A 36 0.55 -17.75 9.35
N GLN A 37 1.47 -18.69 9.58
CA GLN A 37 2.62 -18.87 8.70
C GLN A 37 2.20 -19.37 7.31
N LEU A 38 1.29 -20.35 7.26
CA LEU A 38 0.69 -20.83 6.01
C LEU A 38 -0.04 -19.70 5.28
N PHE A 39 -0.83 -18.90 6.00
CA PHE A 39 -1.52 -17.75 5.45
C PHE A 39 -0.56 -16.74 4.81
N SER A 40 0.54 -16.40 5.48
CA SER A 40 1.55 -15.49 4.93
C SER A 40 2.18 -16.03 3.65
N GLN A 41 2.52 -17.32 3.60
CA GLN A 41 3.06 -17.95 2.38
C GLN A 41 2.06 -17.92 1.22
N VAL A 42 0.79 -18.22 1.50
CA VAL A 42 -0.29 -18.16 0.50
C VAL A 42 -0.49 -16.73 -0.01
N LYS A 43 -0.47 -15.74 0.89
CA LYS A 43 -0.59 -14.33 0.53
C LYS A 43 0.55 -13.88 -0.38
N ASP A 44 1.78 -14.26 -0.06
CA ASP A 44 2.96 -13.90 -0.87
C ASP A 44 2.94 -14.60 -2.24
N TYR A 45 2.43 -15.84 -2.28
CA TYR A 45 2.24 -16.58 -3.52
C TYR A 45 1.22 -15.89 -4.44
N ILE A 46 0.07 -15.45 -3.90
CA ILE A 46 -0.97 -14.72 -4.64
C ILE A 46 -0.50 -13.32 -5.06
N ARG A 47 0.37 -12.66 -4.28
CA ARG A 47 0.94 -11.35 -4.66
C ARG A 47 2.01 -11.44 -5.74
N SER A 48 2.80 -12.52 -5.73
CA SER A 48 3.93 -12.72 -6.65
C SER A 48 3.51 -13.29 -8.00
N LYS A 49 2.43 -14.08 -8.05
CA LYS A 49 1.92 -14.71 -9.27
C LYS A 49 0.42 -14.47 -9.42
N ASP A 50 -0.03 -14.32 -10.66
CA ASP A 50 -1.46 -14.27 -10.94
C ASP A 50 -2.02 -15.70 -10.97
N VAL A 51 -2.50 -16.16 -9.82
CA VAL A 51 -2.89 -17.55 -9.58
C VAL A 51 -4.35 -17.63 -9.17
N THR A 52 -5.03 -18.67 -9.62
CA THR A 52 -6.43 -18.91 -9.22
C THR A 52 -6.49 -19.65 -7.88
N GLU A 53 -7.64 -19.55 -7.20
CA GLU A 53 -7.92 -20.30 -5.96
C GLU A 53 -7.67 -21.82 -6.07
N TYR A 54 -7.80 -22.39 -7.28
CA TYR A 54 -7.52 -23.79 -7.55
C TYR A 54 -6.03 -24.10 -7.47
N GLN A 55 -5.21 -23.29 -8.14
CA GLN A 55 -3.75 -23.47 -8.15
C GLN A 55 -3.15 -23.26 -6.75
N VAL A 56 -3.70 -22.33 -5.97
CA VAL A 56 -3.29 -22.12 -4.58
C VAL A 56 -3.62 -23.33 -3.72
N ALA A 57 -4.84 -23.87 -3.85
CA ALA A 57 -5.27 -25.04 -3.10
C ALA A 57 -4.41 -26.27 -3.39
N ASP A 58 -4.11 -26.52 -4.67
CA ASP A 58 -3.26 -27.65 -5.08
C ASP A 58 -1.80 -27.48 -4.65
N HIS A 59 -1.26 -26.25 -4.70
CA HIS A 59 0.14 -25.99 -4.34
C HIS A 59 0.39 -26.14 -2.83
N PHE A 60 -0.56 -25.72 -1.99
CA PHE A 60 -0.41 -25.74 -0.54
C PHE A 60 -1.14 -26.92 0.13
N ASP A 61 -1.79 -27.79 -0.66
CA ASP A 61 -2.63 -28.90 -0.20
C ASP A 61 -3.69 -28.46 0.85
N ILE A 62 -4.31 -27.31 0.61
CA ILE A 62 -5.33 -26.73 1.48
C ILE A 62 -6.71 -26.74 0.83
N PRO A 63 -7.79 -26.89 1.60
CA PRO A 63 -9.13 -26.87 1.03
C PRO A 63 -9.45 -25.50 0.43
N ARG A 64 -9.95 -25.49 -0.81
CA ARG A 64 -10.40 -24.27 -1.52
C ARG A 64 -11.34 -23.37 -0.72
N ARG A 65 -12.17 -23.97 0.15
CA ARG A 65 -13.07 -23.22 1.05
C ARG A 65 -12.33 -22.28 1.99
N LEU A 66 -11.12 -22.66 2.42
CA LEU A 66 -10.27 -21.84 3.29
C LEU A 66 -9.75 -20.62 2.53
N VAL A 67 -9.24 -20.82 1.31
CA VAL A 67 -8.78 -19.73 0.44
C VAL A 67 -9.93 -18.76 0.14
N LYS A 68 -11.11 -19.28 -0.23
CA LYS A 68 -12.32 -18.47 -0.42
C LYS A 68 -12.72 -17.68 0.82
N ARG A 69 -12.63 -18.30 2.00
CA ARG A 69 -12.93 -17.62 3.27
C ARG A 69 -12.00 -16.43 3.48
N TRP A 70 -10.69 -16.60 3.28
CA TRP A 70 -9.74 -15.50 3.42
C TRP A 70 -9.96 -14.36 2.43
N ILE A 71 -10.39 -14.67 1.20
CA ILE A 71 -10.78 -13.65 0.21
C ILE A 71 -12.07 -12.95 0.66
N THR A 72 -13.09 -13.70 1.08
CA THR A 72 -14.39 -13.16 1.50
C THR A 72 -14.27 -12.30 2.77
N GLU A 73 -13.37 -12.66 3.67
CA GLU A 73 -13.03 -11.89 4.87
C GLU A 73 -12.17 -10.63 4.57
N GLY A 74 -11.74 -10.43 3.32
CA GLY A 74 -10.87 -9.32 2.92
C GLY A 74 -9.43 -9.44 3.41
N ARG A 75 -9.01 -10.63 3.88
CA ARG A 75 -7.64 -10.87 4.35
C ARG A 75 -6.65 -11.03 3.20
N ILE A 76 -7.14 -11.42 2.02
CA ILE A 76 -6.37 -11.58 0.77
C ILE A 76 -7.12 -10.82 -0.33
N GLU A 77 -6.38 -10.03 -1.09
CA GLU A 77 -6.87 -9.28 -2.25
C GLU A 77 -6.04 -9.66 -3.47
N TYR A 78 -6.71 -9.93 -4.59
CA TYR A 78 -6.02 -10.12 -5.87
C TYR A 78 -5.44 -8.79 -6.32
N LYS A 79 -4.33 -8.82 -7.06
CA LYS A 79 -3.91 -7.64 -7.81
C LYS A 79 -5.05 -7.30 -8.76
N GLU A 80 -5.74 -6.20 -8.53
CA GLU A 80 -6.46 -5.55 -9.60
C GLU A 80 -5.40 -5.24 -10.66
N GLU A 81 -5.53 -5.84 -11.84
CA GLU A 81 -4.74 -5.37 -12.97
C GLU A 81 -5.01 -3.87 -13.05
N GLU A 82 -3.98 -3.07 -12.80
CA GLU A 82 -3.96 -1.60 -12.87
C GLU A 82 -4.20 -1.10 -14.32
N LYS A 83 -4.86 -1.91 -15.15
CA LYS A 83 -5.32 -1.64 -16.51
C LYS A 83 -6.65 -0.88 -16.48
N ARG A 84 -6.71 0.22 -15.73
CA ARG A 84 -7.78 1.21 -15.93
C ARG A 84 -7.39 2.66 -15.72
N LEU A 85 -6.09 2.95 -15.78
CA LEU A 85 -5.66 4.24 -16.29
C LEU A 85 -5.50 4.09 -17.80
N ASP A 86 -6.63 3.91 -18.50
CA ASP A 86 -6.67 4.28 -19.92
C ASP A 86 -6.06 5.67 -19.97
N THR A 87 -4.90 5.77 -20.62
CA THR A 87 -4.20 7.02 -20.77
C THR A 87 -5.21 7.96 -21.40
N LEU A 88 -5.76 8.89 -20.62
CA LEU A 88 -6.75 9.82 -21.16
C LEU A 88 -5.99 10.60 -22.23
N HIS A 89 -6.52 10.66 -23.45
CA HIS A 89 -5.92 11.41 -24.54
C HIS A 89 -6.82 12.58 -24.89
N CYS A 90 -6.22 13.72 -25.25
CA CYS A 90 -6.95 14.90 -25.69
C CYS A 90 -7.75 14.59 -26.96
N SER A 91 -9.05 14.87 -26.97
CA SER A 91 -9.93 14.64 -28.12
C SER A 91 -9.56 15.46 -29.37
N ASN A 92 -8.78 16.54 -29.22
CA ASN A 92 -8.38 17.41 -30.33
C ASN A 92 -6.98 17.10 -30.90
N CYS A 93 -6.02 16.69 -30.06
CA CYS A 93 -4.63 16.48 -30.49
C CYS A 93 -4.01 15.14 -30.08
N GLY A 94 -4.74 14.30 -29.34
CA GLY A 94 -4.29 12.96 -28.96
C GLY A 94 -3.17 12.91 -27.92
N VAL A 95 -2.73 14.06 -27.37
CA VAL A 95 -1.70 14.09 -26.31
C VAL A 95 -2.26 13.47 -25.03
N PRO A 96 -1.49 12.67 -24.27
CA PRO A 96 -1.92 12.16 -22.98
C PRO A 96 -2.21 13.31 -22.01
N ILE A 97 -3.33 13.21 -21.30
CA ILE A 97 -3.83 14.16 -20.32
C ILE A 97 -4.04 13.45 -18.99
N THR A 98 -3.87 14.18 -17.89
CA THR A 98 -4.04 13.68 -16.53
C THR A 98 -5.50 13.67 -16.09
N PHE A 99 -6.32 14.56 -16.67
CA PHE A 99 -7.75 14.69 -16.38
C PHE A 99 -8.46 15.48 -17.50
N GLY A 100 -9.77 15.27 -17.65
CA GLY A 100 -10.60 15.97 -18.65
C GLY A 100 -10.62 15.30 -20.03
N HIS A 101 -11.11 16.01 -21.05
CA HIS A 101 -11.18 15.53 -22.44
C HIS A 101 -10.31 16.35 -23.42
N LEU A 102 -9.75 17.47 -22.96
CA LEU A 102 -8.85 18.33 -23.74
C LEU A 102 -7.61 18.65 -22.92
N CYS A 103 -6.46 18.76 -23.59
CA CYS A 103 -5.26 19.28 -22.96
C CYS A 103 -5.37 20.79 -22.73
N GLN A 104 -4.52 21.33 -21.85
CA GLN A 104 -4.50 22.77 -21.51
C GLN A 104 -4.38 23.69 -22.73
N LYS A 105 -3.69 23.24 -23.80
CA LYS A 105 -3.56 24.01 -25.05
C LYS A 105 -4.88 24.07 -25.81
N CYS A 106 -5.46 22.91 -26.15
CA CYS A 106 -6.69 22.83 -26.92
C CYS A 106 -7.90 23.41 -26.16
N TYR A 107 -7.93 23.29 -24.84
CA TYR A 107 -8.97 23.94 -24.03
C TYR A 107 -8.90 25.47 -24.10
N ARG A 108 -7.70 26.05 -24.21
CA ARG A 108 -7.52 27.51 -24.36
C ARG A 108 -7.87 27.99 -25.74
N GLU A 109 -7.48 27.24 -26.78
CA GLU A 109 -7.85 27.53 -28.18
C GLU A 109 -9.38 27.52 -28.35
N GLN A 110 -10.05 26.49 -27.83
CA GLN A 110 -11.50 26.36 -27.94
C GLN A 110 -12.26 27.46 -27.18
N ASN A 111 -11.74 27.90 -26.04
CA ASN A 111 -12.38 28.94 -25.22
C ASN A 111 -11.82 30.35 -25.49
N ASN A 112 -10.98 30.52 -26.50
CA ASN A 112 -10.34 31.79 -26.86
C ASN A 112 -9.66 32.48 -25.65
N LEU A 113 -9.03 31.69 -24.78
CA LEU A 113 -8.42 32.12 -23.51
C LEU A 113 -6.97 32.61 -23.67
N GLU A 114 -6.52 32.92 -24.88
CA GLU A 114 -5.13 33.34 -25.17
C GLU A 114 -4.66 34.56 -24.35
N ARG A 115 -5.58 35.31 -23.73
CA ARG A 115 -5.29 36.52 -22.97
C ARG A 115 -5.11 36.34 -21.46
N ALA A 116 -5.39 35.17 -20.89
CA ALA A 116 -5.20 34.92 -19.46
C ALA A 116 -3.76 34.44 -19.19
N GLY A 117 -2.84 35.39 -19.01
CA GLY A 117 -1.45 35.13 -18.68
C GLY A 117 -1.30 34.33 -17.39
N PHE A 118 -0.67 33.15 -17.50
CA PHE A 118 -0.09 32.46 -16.35
C PHE A 118 1.33 32.10 -16.72
N ALA A 119 2.29 32.60 -15.93
CA ALA A 119 3.69 32.28 -16.07
C ALA A 119 3.87 30.77 -15.99
N THR A 120 4.38 30.18 -17.07
CA THR A 120 5.01 28.86 -17.00
C THR A 120 6.24 29.02 -16.12
N PHE A 121 6.34 28.26 -15.03
CA PHE A 121 7.60 28.10 -14.32
C PHE A 121 8.59 27.44 -15.29
N GLN A 122 9.35 28.25 -16.02
CA GLN A 122 10.64 27.85 -16.56
C GLN A 122 11.63 28.01 -15.41
N GLU A 123 12.19 26.88 -14.98
CA GLU A 123 13.37 26.86 -14.14
C GLU A 123 14.54 27.42 -14.96
N ASP A 124 14.73 28.73 -14.93
CA ASP A 124 15.98 29.36 -15.31
C ASP A 124 16.44 30.25 -14.16
N SER A 125 17.54 29.80 -13.57
CA SER A 125 18.25 30.45 -12.48
C SER A 125 18.65 31.89 -12.80
N ALA A 126 18.60 32.72 -11.75
CA ALA A 126 19.24 34.02 -11.60
C ALA A 126 18.43 35.27 -11.99
N THR A 127 17.48 35.68 -11.13
CA THR A 127 17.31 37.10 -10.77
C THR A 127 16.78 37.26 -9.34
N ASP A 128 17.64 37.81 -8.48
CA ASP A 128 17.38 38.60 -7.26
C ASP A 128 16.00 38.48 -6.57
N ASN A 129 15.86 37.49 -5.68
CA ASN A 129 14.72 37.37 -4.76
C ASN A 129 14.87 38.36 -3.59
N LYS A 130 14.64 39.65 -3.86
CA LYS A 130 14.58 40.68 -2.81
C LYS A 130 13.18 40.68 -2.16
N MET A 131 13.02 39.86 -1.13
CA MET A 131 11.81 39.83 -0.30
C MET A 131 11.66 41.16 0.44
N ARG A 132 10.56 41.87 0.19
CA ARG A 132 10.26 43.19 0.78
C ARG A 132 9.67 43.01 2.19
N TYR A 133 10.46 43.33 3.22
CA TYR A 133 9.98 43.33 4.60
C TYR A 133 9.03 44.51 4.82
N LEU A 134 7.87 44.27 5.43
CA LEU A 134 6.98 45.35 5.88
C LEU A 134 7.54 45.91 7.20
N GLU A 135 7.91 47.19 7.21
CA GLU A 135 8.31 47.91 8.42
C GLU A 135 7.18 47.85 9.46
N LYS A 136 7.50 47.32 10.64
CA LYS A 136 6.60 47.34 11.79
C LYS A 136 6.74 48.72 12.42
N GLY A 137 5.72 49.56 12.27
CA GLY A 137 5.69 50.90 12.86
C GLY A 137 5.84 50.84 14.38
N ASP A 138 6.89 51.50 14.89
CA ASP A 138 7.06 51.77 16.31
C ASP A 138 5.92 52.65 16.81
N SER A 139 5.09 52.07 17.66
CA SER A 139 4.23 52.78 18.59
C SER A 139 4.80 52.50 19.97
N SER A 140 5.71 53.36 20.42
CA SER A 140 6.10 53.45 21.82
C SER A 140 5.93 54.88 22.30
N LYS A 141 4.98 54.94 23.22
CA LYS A 141 4.62 55.96 24.20
C LYS A 141 5.79 56.65 24.86
#